data_AF-A0A963JK45-F1
#
_entry.id   AF-A0A963JK45-F1
#
_cell.length_a   1.000
_cell.length_b   1.000
_cell.length_c   1.000
_cell.angle_alpha   90.00
_cell.angle_beta   90.00
_cell.angle_gamma   90.00
#
_symmetry.space_group_name_H-M   'P 1'
#
loop_
_entity.id
_entity.type
_entity.pdbx_description
1 polymer ?
#
loop_
_entity_poly.entity_id
_entity_poly.type
_entity_poly.pdbx_seq_one_letter_code
_entity_poly.pdbx_strand_id
1 'polypeptide(L)' 'MRLNCNDANGAWFAESSGNGASGRFEFGPLAVTHSICPPPSMGETIVAQISFIRSYLLKNGGLRGSG' A
#
# COMPACT_ATOMS: atom_id res chain seq x y z
N MET A 1 5.80 -4.13 -3.58
CA MET A 1 4.52 -3.49 -3.95
C MET A 1 4.66 -2.89 -5.35
N ARG A 2 3.60 -2.82 -6.15
CA ARG A 2 3.58 -2.13 -7.45
C ARG A 2 2.75 -0.85 -7.35
N LEU A 3 3.34 0.28 -7.73
CA LEU A 3 2.71 1.60 -7.77
C LEU A 3 2.60 2.05 -9.23
N ASN A 4 1.43 1.87 -9.83
CA ASN A 4 1.25 2.00 -11.28
C ASN A 4 2.26 1.10 -12.02
N CYS A 5 3.23 1.68 -12.72
CA CYS A 5 4.29 0.95 -13.41
C CYS A 5 5.56 0.77 -12.58
N ASN A 6 5.71 1.51 -11.46
CA ASN A 6 6.90 1.54 -10.62
C ASN A 6 6.88 0.46 -9.55
N ASP A 7 8.02 -0.20 -9.35
CA ASP A 7 8.20 -1.16 -8.26
C ASP A 7 8.67 -0.44 -6.99
N ALA A 8 8.04 -0.77 -5.86
CA ALA A 8 8.35 -0.24 -4.55
C ALA A 8 8.70 -1.38 -3.59
N ASN A 9 9.84 -1.26 -2.92
CA ASN A 9 10.35 -2.24 -1.97
C ASN A 9 10.73 -1.57 -0.65
N GLY A 10 10.43 -2.24 0.47
CA GLY A 10 10.79 -1.75 1.79
C GLY A 10 10.24 -2.66 2.89
N ALA A 11 10.70 -2.43 4.10
CA ALA A 11 10.20 -3.13 5.27
C ALA A 11 8.78 -2.65 5.63
N TRP A 12 8.00 -3.54 6.19
CA TRP A 12 6.69 -3.23 6.76
C TRP A 12 6.50 -4.00 8.06
N PHE A 13 5.68 -3.44 8.94
CA PHE A 13 5.29 -4.05 10.21
C PHE A 13 3.76 -4.13 10.28
N ALA A 14 3.25 -5.25 10.78
CA ALA A 14 1.84 -5.43 11.08
C ALA A 14 1.67 -6.11 12.42
N GLU A 15 0.71 -5.61 13.19
CA GLU A 15 0.29 -6.21 14.45
C GLU A 15 -1.22 -6.33 14.42
N SER A 16 -1.73 -7.56 14.54
CA SER A 16 -3.16 -7.81 14.47
C SER A 16 -3.84 -7.49 15.80
N SER A 17 -5.10 -7.08 15.73
CA SER A 17 -5.96 -6.78 16.88
C SER A 17 -7.18 -7.68 16.90
N GLY A 18 -7.60 -8.12 18.09
CA GLY A 18 -8.82 -8.91 18.28
C GLY A 18 -8.86 -10.18 17.43
N ASN A 19 -9.87 -10.30 16.58
CA ASN A 19 -10.08 -11.44 15.68
C ASN A 19 -9.16 -11.44 14.44
N GLY A 20 -8.19 -10.53 14.37
CA GLY A 20 -7.24 -10.41 13.26
C GLY A 20 -7.76 -9.64 12.04
N ALA A 21 -9.02 -9.19 12.05
CA ALA A 21 -9.61 -8.45 10.93
C ALA A 21 -9.15 -6.98 10.87
N SER A 22 -8.48 -6.48 11.91
CA SER A 22 -7.91 -5.14 11.94
C SER A 22 -6.59 -5.15 12.69
N GLY A 23 -5.83 -4.07 12.60
CA GLY A 23 -4.63 -3.92 13.40
C GLY A 23 -3.79 -2.71 13.01
N ARG A 24 -2.62 -2.61 13.63
CA ARG A 24 -1.60 -1.62 13.29
C ARG A 24 -0.84 -2.08 12.06
N PHE A 25 -0.56 -1.15 11.15
CA PHE A 25 0.23 -1.43 9.96
C PHE A 25 1.04 -0.20 9.57
N GLU A 26 2.34 -0.40 9.37
CA GLU A 26 3.27 0.69 9.11
C GLU A 26 4.27 0.28 8.04
N PHE A 27 4.52 1.19 7.10
CA PHE A 27 5.61 1.09 6.15
C PHE A 27 6.85 1.79 6.69
N GLY A 28 8.00 1.13 6.57
CA GLY A 28 9.28 1.79 6.65
C GLY A 28 9.59 2.59 5.37
N PRO A 29 10.80 3.14 5.25
CA PRO A 29 11.26 3.77 4.02
C PRO A 29 11.12 2.83 2.82
N LEU A 30 10.61 3.37 1.71
CA LEU A 30 10.44 2.63 0.46
C LEU A 30 11.46 3.10 -0.58
N ALA A 31 12.17 2.16 -1.19
CA ALA A 31 12.90 2.38 -2.43
C ALA A 31 11.94 2.16 -3.60
N VAL A 32 11.81 3.16 -4.47
CA VAL A 32 10.85 3.16 -5.59
C VAL A 32 11.59 3.37 -6.90
N THR A 33 11.22 2.66 -7.96
CA THR A 33 11.74 2.93 -9.31
C THR A 33 11.12 4.21 -9.88
N HIS A 34 11.84 4.94 -10.73
CA HIS A 34 11.38 6.20 -11.31
C HIS A 34 11.17 6.07 -12.82
N SER A 35 10.23 5.22 -13.21
CA SER A 35 9.77 5.11 -14.60
C SER A 35 8.69 6.16 -14.88
N ILE A 36 8.62 6.62 -16.13
CA ILE A 36 7.54 7.49 -16.62
C ILE A 36 6.29 6.62 -16.82
N CYS A 37 5.37 6.64 -15.85
CA CYS A 37 4.11 5.92 -15.98
C CYS A 37 3.09 6.73 -16.81
N PRO A 38 2.29 6.07 -17.68
CA PRO A 38 1.19 6.74 -18.36
C PRO A 38 0.19 7.38 -17.37
N PRO A 39 -0.38 8.55 -17.68
CA PRO A 39 -1.46 9.13 -16.89
C PRO A 39 -2.75 8.28 -16.92
N PRO A 40 -3.57 8.30 -15.85
CA PRO A 40 -3.33 8.94 -14.56
C PRO A 40 -2.39 8.10 -13.69
N SER A 41 -1.38 8.74 -13.08
CA SER A 41 -0.52 8.09 -12.10
C SER A 41 -0.84 8.61 -10.70
N MET A 42 -0.85 7.72 -9.70
CA MET A 42 -1.03 8.09 -8.28
C MET A 42 0.18 7.67 -7.43
N GLY A 43 1.21 7.10 -8.07
CA GLY A 43 2.39 6.57 -7.39
C GLY A 43 3.06 7.59 -6.47
N GLU A 44 3.30 8.81 -6.96
CA GLU A 44 3.94 9.88 -6.16
C GLU A 44 3.12 10.26 -4.93
N THR A 45 1.81 10.46 -5.09
CA THR A 45 0.91 10.76 -3.97
C THR A 45 0.91 9.64 -2.94
N ILE A 46 0.85 8.38 -3.39
CA ILE A 46 0.89 7.22 -2.49
C ILE A 46 2.22 7.19 -1.74
N VAL A 47 3.36 7.36 -2.42
CA VAL A 47 4.69 7.38 -1.77
C VAL A 47 4.77 8.51 -0.74
N ALA A 48 4.27 9.70 -1.04
CA ALA A 48 4.28 10.82 -0.11
C ALA A 48 3.42 10.55 1.14
N GLN A 49 2.32 9.81 0.97
CA GLN A 49 1.35 9.55 2.04
C GLN A 49 1.58 8.23 2.79
N ILE A 50 2.41 7.33 2.26
CA ILE A 50 2.58 5.97 2.78
C ILE A 50 3.04 5.95 4.23
N SER A 51 3.84 6.96 4.61
CA SER A 51 4.38 7.13 5.96
C SER A 51 3.33 7.56 6.98
N PHE A 52 2.10 7.90 6.58
CA PHE A 52 0.99 8.23 7.47
C PHE A 52 0.00 7.07 7.67
N ILE A 53 0.18 5.95 6.96
CA ILE A 53 -0.62 4.76 7.16
C ILE A 53 -0.23 4.13 8.51
N ARG A 54 -1.23 3.89 9.37
CA ARG A 54 -1.03 3.34 10.73
C ARG A 54 -1.89 2.13 11.05
N SER A 55 -2.91 1.85 10.26
CA SER A 55 -3.86 0.78 10.55
C SER A 55 -4.43 0.14 9.29
N TYR A 56 -4.92 -1.08 9.44
CA TYR A 56 -5.62 -1.81 8.38
C TYR A 56 -6.96 -2.36 8.88
N LEU A 57 -7.88 -2.56 7.94
CA LEU A 57 -9.14 -3.28 8.13
C LEU A 57 -9.30 -4.25 6.96
N LEU A 58 -9.29 -5.55 7.26
CA LEU A 58 -9.59 -6.61 6.31
C LEU A 58 -11.10 -6.72 6.18
N LYS A 59 -11.62 -6.42 4.99
CA LYS A 59 -13.01 -6.67 4.64
C LYS A 59 -13.07 -7.99 3.87
N ASN A 60 -13.80 -8.96 4.40
CA ASN A 60 -13.97 -10.30 3.81
C ASN A 60 -14.31 -10.26 2.31
N GLY A 61 -13.45 -10.88 1.49
CA GLY A 61 -13.83 -11.61 0.28
C GLY A 61 -13.73 -10.91 -1.08
N GLY A 62 -12.59 -10.32 -1.41
CA GLY A 62 -12.17 -10.16 -2.82
C GLY A 62 -12.50 -8.83 -3.49
N LEU A 63 -11.48 -8.27 -4.17
CA LEU A 63 -11.68 -7.31 -5.26
C LEU A 63 -12.50 -7.99 -6.35
N ARG A 64 -13.80 -7.73 -6.41
CA ARG A 64 -14.60 -8.02 -7.60
C ARG A 64 -14.34 -6.88 -8.58
N GLY A 65 -13.49 -7.13 -9.56
CA GLY A 65 -13.52 -6.40 -10.82
C GLY A 65 -14.77 -6.83 -11.57
N SER A 66 -15.84 -6.04 -11.52
CA SER A 66 -16.92 -6.13 -12.48
C SER A 66 -16.52 -5.31 -13.70
N GLY A 67 -16.25 -6.01 -14.81
CA GLY A 67 -16.29 -5.42 -16.15
C GLY A 67 -17.70 -5.18 -16.63
#